data_AF-A0A8H9M5B1-F1
#
_entry.id   AF-A0A8H9M5B1-F1
#
_cell.length_a   1.000
_cell.length_b   1.000
_cell.length_c   1.000
_cell.angle_alpha   90.00
_cell.angle_beta   90.00
_cell.angle_gamma   90.00
#
_symmetry.space_group_name_H-M   'P 1'
#
loop_
_entity.id
_entity.type
_entity.pdbx_description
1 polymer ?
#
loop_
_entity_poly.entity_id
_entity_poly.type
_entity_poly.pdbx_seq_one_letter_code
_entity_poly.pdbx_strand_id
1 'polypeptide(L)'
;MTTEERLSTEDLVAPKQTDEQPAEEQPSRAEESSRAVEDRVQLFGQDEVEQFRGRWQSLQTAFVDDPRSTVQEADQLVAEVMQALAATFAEHKRELETQWQQGEEVATEDLRLALQRYRTFFNELLRD
;
A
#
# COMPACT_ATOMS: atom_id res chain seq x y z
N MET A 1 21.98 -31.84 -55.56
CA MET A 1 20.95 -32.82 -55.14
C MET A 1 21.55 -33.52 -53.92
N THR A 2 21.32 -33.05 -52.68
CA THR A 2 20.18 -33.40 -51.76
C THR A 2 20.10 -34.93 -51.59
N THR A 3 20.16 -35.56 -50.41
CA THR A 3 19.56 -35.25 -49.10
C THR A 3 20.20 -36.16 -48.04
N GLU A 4 20.62 -35.66 -46.88
CA GLU A 4 20.79 -36.46 -45.65
C GLU A 4 19.46 -36.44 -44.90
N GLU A 5 18.71 -37.53 -44.96
CA GLU A 5 17.43 -37.69 -44.28
C GLU A 5 17.69 -38.31 -42.89
N ARG A 6 17.42 -37.51 -41.86
CA ARG A 6 17.47 -37.91 -40.44
C ARG A 6 16.10 -38.47 -40.07
N LEU A 7 16.04 -39.71 -39.59
CA LEU A 7 14.87 -40.23 -38.87
C LEU A 7 15.36 -41.03 -37.66
N SER A 8 15.18 -40.44 -36.48
CA SER A 8 15.59 -40.97 -35.19
C SER A 8 14.36 -41.04 -34.29
N THR A 9 14.06 -42.25 -33.81
CA THR A 9 13.20 -42.59 -32.65
C THR A 9 11.99 -41.69 -32.41
N GLU A 10 11.10 -41.63 -33.41
CA GLU A 10 9.67 -41.42 -33.19
C GLU A 10 8.97 -42.77 -33.34
N ASP A 11 9.07 -43.60 -32.31
CA ASP A 11 8.04 -44.58 -32.03
C ASP A 11 8.22 -45.03 -30.58
N LEU A 12 7.10 -45.31 -29.91
CA LEU A 12 7.00 -45.82 -28.53
C LEU A 12 6.92 -44.79 -27.40
N VAL A 13 5.91 -43.91 -27.42
CA VAL A 13 5.21 -43.60 -26.16
C VAL A 13 3.70 -43.51 -26.43
N ALA A 14 2.98 -44.57 -26.07
CA ALA A 14 1.52 -44.61 -26.12
C ALA A 14 0.91 -43.69 -25.04
N PRO A 15 -0.22 -43.00 -25.31
CA PRO A 15 -0.90 -42.19 -24.30
C PRO A 15 -1.72 -43.10 -23.38
N LYS A 16 -1.49 -42.99 -22.07
CA LYS A 16 -2.45 -43.46 -21.06
C LYS A 16 -3.00 -42.24 -20.33
N GLN A 17 -4.25 -41.93 -20.64
CA GLN A 17 -5.10 -41.01 -19.89
C GLN A 17 -5.38 -41.55 -18.48
N THR A 18 -5.99 -40.70 -17.64
CA THR A 18 -6.40 -40.86 -16.23
C THR A 18 -5.36 -40.23 -15.29
N ASP A 19 -5.63 -39.19 -14.51
CA ASP A 19 -6.87 -38.76 -13.85
C ASP A 19 -6.79 -37.26 -13.52
N GLU A 20 -7.95 -36.67 -13.24
CA GLU A 20 -8.17 -35.29 -12.82
C GLU A 20 -7.34 -34.89 -11.58
N GLN A 21 -6.73 -33.69 -11.62
CA GLN A 21 -6.56 -32.88 -10.41
C GLN A 21 -7.09 -31.48 -10.72
N PRO A 22 -8.14 -31.01 -10.03
CA PRO A 22 -8.67 -29.68 -10.20
C PRO A 22 -7.60 -28.67 -9.80
N ALA A 23 -7.52 -27.58 -10.57
CA ALA A 23 -6.77 -26.40 -10.22
C ALA A 23 -7.19 -25.97 -8.80
N GLU A 24 -6.30 -26.12 -7.83
CA GLU A 24 -6.34 -25.31 -6.62
C GLU A 24 -6.10 -23.87 -7.07
N GLU A 25 -7.21 -23.19 -7.32
CA GLU A 25 -7.34 -21.76 -7.39
C GLU A 25 -6.87 -21.21 -6.03
N GLN A 26 -5.55 -21.05 -5.89
CA GLN A 26 -4.97 -20.31 -4.79
C GLN A 26 -5.65 -18.94 -4.81
N PRO A 27 -6.41 -18.54 -3.77
CA PRO A 27 -6.95 -17.20 -3.70
C PRO A 27 -5.79 -16.25 -3.84
N SER A 28 -5.97 -15.29 -4.73
CA SER A 28 -4.89 -14.70 -5.48
C SER A 28 -3.96 -13.97 -4.52
N ARG A 29 -2.65 -14.18 -4.63
CA ARG A 29 -1.64 -13.26 -4.05
C ARG A 29 -1.89 -11.80 -4.48
N ALA A 30 -2.59 -11.63 -5.61
CA ALA A 30 -3.14 -10.36 -6.06
C ALA A 30 -4.26 -9.83 -5.15
N GLU A 31 -5.15 -10.66 -4.60
CA GLU A 31 -6.19 -10.26 -3.64
C GLU A 31 -5.62 -9.94 -2.26
N GLU A 32 -4.58 -10.65 -1.79
CA GLU A 32 -3.81 -10.24 -0.60
C GLU A 32 -3.04 -8.94 -0.83
N SER A 33 -2.47 -8.74 -2.01
CA SER A 33 -1.83 -7.47 -2.38
C SER A 33 -2.84 -6.35 -2.57
N SER A 34 -4.08 -6.66 -2.99
CA SER A 34 -5.18 -5.69 -3.11
C SER A 34 -5.72 -5.31 -1.74
N ARG A 35 -5.94 -6.28 -0.84
CA ARG A 35 -6.28 -6.02 0.56
C ARG A 35 -5.18 -5.30 1.32
N ALA A 36 -3.91 -5.61 1.09
CA ALA A 36 -2.78 -4.86 1.66
C ALA A 36 -2.60 -3.47 1.02
N VAL A 37 -3.24 -3.22 -0.12
CA VAL A 37 -3.37 -1.90 -0.76
C VAL A 37 -4.64 -1.18 -0.29
N GLU A 38 -5.64 -1.88 0.23
CA GLU A 38 -6.84 -1.31 0.84
C GLU A 38 -6.67 -1.04 2.33
N ASP A 39 -5.86 -1.84 3.04
CA ASP A 39 -5.31 -1.56 4.39
C ASP A 39 -4.16 -0.54 4.31
N ARG A 40 -4.21 0.33 3.31
CA ARG A 40 -3.42 1.56 3.36
C ARG A 40 -4.05 2.41 4.43
N VAL A 41 -3.24 2.83 5.40
CA VAL A 41 -3.59 3.96 6.24
C VAL A 41 -4.00 5.12 5.31
N GLN A 42 -5.31 5.39 5.23
CA GLN A 42 -5.81 6.58 4.55
C GLN A 42 -5.47 7.76 5.45
N LEU A 43 -4.34 8.40 5.15
CA LEU A 43 -3.79 9.52 5.94
C LEU A 43 -4.75 10.71 6.04
N PHE A 44 -5.61 10.83 5.05
CA PHE A 44 -6.65 11.85 4.94
C PHE A 44 -7.95 11.23 4.43
N GLY A 45 -9.07 11.75 4.93
CA GLY A 45 -10.37 11.50 4.32
C GLY A 45 -10.46 12.15 2.94
N GLN A 46 -11.27 11.57 2.04
CA GLN A 46 -11.45 12.09 0.67
C GLN A 46 -11.86 13.57 0.63
N ASP A 47 -12.73 14.00 1.56
CA ASP A 47 -13.18 15.39 1.64
C ASP A 47 -12.03 16.37 1.97
N GLU A 48 -11.11 15.96 2.85
CA GLU A 48 -9.97 16.80 3.26
C GLU A 48 -8.93 16.92 2.13
N VAL A 49 -8.69 15.83 1.40
CA VAL A 49 -7.86 15.83 0.18
C VAL A 49 -8.43 16.79 -0.86
N GLU A 50 -9.73 16.74 -1.11
CA GLU A 50 -10.38 17.63 -2.08
C GLU A 50 -10.35 19.09 -1.62
N GLN A 51 -10.47 19.36 -0.32
CA GLN A 51 -10.30 20.70 0.23
C GLN A 51 -8.89 21.26 -0.02
N PHE A 52 -7.85 20.50 0.31
CA PHE A 52 -6.46 20.92 0.09
C PHE A 52 -6.16 21.13 -1.40
N ARG A 53 -6.65 20.24 -2.28
CA ARG A 53 -6.52 20.40 -3.73
C ARG A 53 -7.24 21.64 -4.26
N GLY A 54 -8.45 21.92 -3.79
CA GLY A 54 -9.19 23.11 -4.18
C GLY A 54 -8.48 24.41 -3.78
N ARG A 55 -7.91 24.46 -2.57
CA ARG A 55 -7.09 25.59 -2.10
C ARG A 55 -5.82 25.75 -2.95
N TRP A 56 -5.12 24.65 -3.23
CA TRP A 56 -3.94 24.67 -4.09
C TRP A 56 -4.24 25.21 -5.49
N GLN A 57 -5.32 24.75 -6.12
CA GLN A 57 -5.74 25.21 -7.44
C GLN A 57 -6.11 26.71 -7.46
N SER A 58 -6.73 27.19 -6.39
CA SER A 58 -7.06 28.61 -6.21
C SER A 58 -5.79 29.47 -6.14
N LEU A 59 -4.78 29.02 -5.39
CA LEU A 59 -3.47 29.69 -5.30
C LEU A 59 -2.78 29.72 -6.66
N GLN A 60 -2.77 28.61 -7.41
CA GLN A 60 -2.18 28.59 -8.75
C GLN A 60 -2.81 29.62 -9.71
N THR A 61 -4.11 29.86 -9.57
CA THR A 61 -4.82 30.87 -10.37
C THR A 61 -4.46 32.29 -9.93
N ALA A 62 -4.34 32.53 -8.62
CA ALA A 62 -4.00 33.84 -8.05
C ALA A 62 -2.53 34.26 -8.26
N PHE A 63 -1.63 33.30 -8.53
CA PHE A 63 -0.20 33.56 -8.70
C PHE A 63 0.12 34.59 -9.79
N VAL A 64 -0.69 34.63 -10.85
CA VAL A 64 -0.46 35.54 -11.98
C VAL A 64 -0.62 37.01 -11.58
N ASP A 65 -1.53 37.27 -10.64
CA ASP A 65 -1.87 38.62 -10.18
C ASP A 65 -1.04 39.04 -8.95
N ASP A 66 -0.85 38.14 -7.98
CA ASP A 66 -0.05 38.41 -6.78
C ASP A 66 0.91 37.24 -6.46
N PRO A 67 2.08 37.19 -7.11
CA PRO A 67 3.00 36.07 -6.96
C PRO A 67 3.64 36.00 -5.57
N ARG A 68 3.78 37.14 -4.86
CA ARG A 68 4.44 37.15 -3.54
C ARG A 68 3.49 36.66 -2.46
N SER A 69 2.24 37.18 -2.42
CA SER A 69 1.25 36.70 -1.45
C SER A 69 0.94 35.23 -1.68
N THR A 70 0.72 34.84 -2.95
CA THR A 70 0.37 33.47 -3.31
C THR A 70 1.43 32.45 -2.84
N VAL A 71 2.72 32.76 -2.97
CA VAL A 71 3.79 31.86 -2.50
C VAL A 71 3.81 31.75 -0.98
N GLN A 72 3.57 32.85 -0.26
CA GLN A 72 3.45 32.82 1.20
C GLN A 72 2.24 31.98 1.66
N GLU A 73 1.11 32.11 0.97
CA GLU A 73 -0.10 31.32 1.25
C GLU A 73 0.09 29.83 0.90
N ALA A 74 0.84 29.54 -0.16
CA ALA A 74 1.20 28.17 -0.53
C ALA A 74 2.11 27.52 0.52
N ASP A 75 3.09 28.25 1.05
CA ASP A 75 3.95 27.79 2.14
C ASP A 75 3.11 27.44 3.39
N GLN A 76 2.17 28.32 3.74
CA GLN A 76 1.26 28.08 4.85
C GLN A 76 0.36 26.87 4.61
N LEU A 77 -0.18 26.70 3.39
CA LEU A 77 -0.99 25.53 3.02
C LEU A 77 -0.19 24.23 3.17
N VAL A 78 1.07 24.20 2.75
CA VAL A 78 1.95 23.03 2.93
C VAL A 78 2.18 22.75 4.42
N ALA A 79 2.41 23.78 5.22
CA ALA A 79 2.57 23.62 6.66
C ALA A 79 1.31 23.06 7.34
N GLU A 80 0.11 23.46 6.89
CA GLU A 80 -1.16 22.90 7.35
C GLU A 80 -1.29 21.41 7.01
N VAL A 81 -0.96 21.01 5.77
CA VAL A 81 -0.98 19.60 5.34
C VAL A 81 -0.01 18.76 6.16
N MET A 82 1.21 19.25 6.41
CA MET A 82 2.19 18.54 7.25
C MET A 82 1.70 18.35 8.68
N GLN A 83 1.04 19.36 9.25
CA GLN A 83 0.47 19.27 10.60
C GLN A 83 -0.68 18.26 10.66
N ALA A 84 -1.57 18.27 9.68
CA ALA A 84 -2.67 17.31 9.59
C ALA A 84 -2.13 15.87 9.45
N LEU A 85 -1.12 15.67 8.60
CA LEU A 85 -0.45 14.39 8.43
C LEU A 85 0.16 13.87 9.74
N ALA A 86 0.90 14.74 10.44
CA ALA A 86 1.51 14.40 11.73
C ALA A 86 0.46 14.05 12.79
N ALA A 87 -0.69 14.73 12.79
CA ALA A 87 -1.79 14.45 13.71
C ALA A 87 -2.40 13.07 13.43
N THR A 88 -2.68 12.72 12.17
CA THR A 88 -3.19 11.38 11.80
C THR A 88 -2.24 10.28 12.22
N PHE A 89 -0.93 10.42 11.93
CA PHE A 89 0.05 9.43 12.35
C PHE A 89 0.17 9.29 13.86
N ALA A 90 0.07 10.40 14.60
CA ALA A 90 0.08 10.36 16.06
C ALA A 90 -1.12 9.59 16.62
N GLU A 91 -2.29 9.70 15.99
CA GLU A 91 -3.48 8.94 16.38
C GLU A 91 -3.35 7.45 16.07
N HIS A 92 -2.86 7.09 14.88
CA HIS A 92 -2.60 5.69 14.54
C HIS A 92 -1.58 5.04 15.49
N LYS A 93 -0.53 5.79 15.86
CA LYS A 93 0.41 5.33 16.88
C LYS A 93 -0.27 5.09 18.22
N ARG A 94 -1.15 6.00 18.68
CA ARG A 94 -1.90 5.84 19.94
C ARG A 94 -2.81 4.63 19.94
N GLU A 95 -3.44 4.33 18.80
CA GLU A 95 -4.26 3.14 18.64
C GLU A 95 -3.41 1.87 18.81
N LEU A 96 -2.24 1.83 18.17
CA LEU A 96 -1.28 0.75 18.36
C LEU A 96 -0.85 0.65 19.83
N GLU A 97 -0.53 1.76 20.50
CA GLU A 97 -0.18 1.83 21.93
C GLU A 97 -1.26 1.26 22.85
N THR A 98 -2.51 1.61 22.60
CA THR A 98 -3.65 1.17 23.41
C THR A 98 -3.87 -0.34 23.31
N GLN A 99 -3.67 -0.92 22.12
CA GLN A 99 -3.93 -2.34 21.88
C GLN A 99 -3.02 -3.30 22.67
N TRP A 100 -1.75 -2.96 22.92
CA TRP A 100 -0.83 -3.84 23.69
C TRP A 100 -0.71 -3.45 25.18
N GLN A 101 -1.14 -2.25 25.57
CA GLN A 101 -1.18 -1.87 27.00
C GLN A 101 -2.34 -2.54 27.77
N GLN A 102 -3.37 -3.05 27.08
CA GLN A 102 -4.53 -3.71 27.71
C GLN A 102 -4.35 -5.22 27.97
N GLY A 103 -3.21 -5.82 27.61
CA GLY A 103 -2.90 -7.23 27.93
C GLY A 103 -2.31 -7.37 29.33
N GLU A 104 -3.11 -7.75 30.32
CA GLU A 104 -2.73 -7.85 31.75
C GLU A 104 -1.61 -8.88 32.04
N GLU A 105 -1.30 -9.77 31.11
CA GLU A 105 -0.08 -10.59 31.07
C GLU A 105 0.42 -10.67 29.63
N VAL A 106 1.35 -9.80 29.24
CA VAL A 106 1.85 -9.78 27.86
C VAL A 106 2.69 -11.05 27.61
N ALA A 107 2.03 -12.10 27.13
CA ALA A 107 2.71 -13.27 26.61
C ALA A 107 3.71 -12.82 25.53
N THR A 108 4.90 -13.40 25.50
CA THR A 108 5.97 -13.08 24.54
C THR A 108 5.51 -13.08 23.07
N GLU A 109 4.43 -13.80 22.77
CA GLU A 109 3.77 -13.86 21.47
C GLU A 109 3.04 -12.56 21.10
N ASP A 110 2.40 -11.91 22.06
CA ASP A 110 1.67 -10.64 21.87
C ASP A 110 2.64 -9.48 21.55
N LEU A 111 3.81 -9.47 22.23
CA LEU A 111 4.90 -8.55 21.89
C LEU A 111 5.42 -8.74 20.46
N ARG A 112 5.48 -9.98 19.98
CA ARG A 112 5.93 -10.29 18.61
C ARG A 112 4.93 -9.75 17.59
N LEU A 113 3.64 -9.89 17.87
CA LEU A 113 2.58 -9.35 17.03
C LEU A 113 2.56 -7.82 17.04
N ALA A 114 2.74 -7.19 18.21
CA ALA A 114 2.85 -5.75 18.35
C ALA A 114 4.03 -5.20 17.52
N LEU A 115 5.21 -5.84 17.61
CA LEU A 115 6.39 -5.44 16.83
C LEU A 115 6.15 -5.58 15.31
N GLN A 116 5.43 -6.62 14.88
CA GLN A 116 5.05 -6.78 13.47
C GLN A 116 4.14 -5.64 13.00
N ARG A 117 3.16 -5.21 13.82
CA ARG A 117 2.29 -4.06 13.50
C ARG A 117 3.07 -2.75 13.43
N TYR A 118 3.97 -2.50 14.38
CA TYR A 118 4.89 -1.36 14.32
C TYR A 118 5.78 -1.37 13.08
N ARG A 119 6.25 -2.55 12.65
CA ARG A 119 7.02 -2.68 11.41
C ARG A 119 6.19 -2.30 10.19
N THR A 120 4.93 -2.73 10.09
CA THR A 120 4.04 -2.33 9.00
C THR A 120 3.85 -0.82 9.00
N PHE A 121 3.44 -0.25 10.14
CA PHE A 121 3.24 1.19 10.31
C PHE A 121 4.48 2.01 9.97
N PHE A 122 5.67 1.57 10.40
CA PHE A 122 6.93 2.23 10.10
C PHE A 122 7.27 2.20 8.60
N ASN A 123 6.99 1.08 7.91
CA ASN A 123 7.21 1.01 6.46
C ASN A 123 6.22 1.88 5.69
N GLU A 124 4.99 2.06 6.17
CA GLU A 124 4.05 3.03 5.60
C GLU A 124 4.55 4.46 5.79
N LEU A 125 5.04 4.81 6.99
CA LEU A 125 5.59 6.14 7.27
C LEU A 125 6.77 6.52 6.36
N LEU A 126 7.58 5.56 5.92
CA LEU A 126 8.74 5.78 5.04
C LEU A 126 8.42 5.72 3.53
N ARG A 127 7.19 5.40 3.15
CA ARG A 127 6.81 5.19 1.75
C ARG A 127 6.28 6.47 1.06
N ASP A 128 5.86 7.45 1.84
CA ASP A 128 5.53 8.81 1.40
C ASP A 128 6.70 9.78 1.62
#